data_AF-A0A2S9Y5U0-F1
#
_entry.id   AF-A0A2S9Y5U0-F1
#
_cell.length_a   1.000
_cell.length_b   1.000
_cell.length_c   1.000
_cell.angle_alpha   90.00
_cell.angle_beta   90.00
_cell.angle_gamma   90.00
#
_symmetry.space_group_name_H-M   'P 1'
#
loop_
_entity.id
_entity.type
_entity.pdbx_description
1 polymer ?
#
loop_
_entity_poly.entity_id
_entity_poly.type
_entity_poly.pdbx_seq_one_letter_code
_entity_poly.pdbx_strand_id
1 'polypeptide(L)'
;MSTAESYFVVVNHEEQYSIWPNEQPPAGWSVVAGPDTKAACLARIEELWTDMRPRSLREFMAAAPEPAPEPEPEPDPGPDLVTRLCVEQDVELELFAERSPERVAEALSGGTMHLRFPNTRGGTLLAVALDDHSRQQTIEGATLRVSGTLELDFVACACEATISLPDGGGRGALRRL
;
A
#
# COMPACT_ATOMS: atom_id res chain seq x y z
N MET A 1 -40.33 -24.67 40.74
CA MET A 1 -40.12 -23.47 41.57
C MET A 1 -38.74 -22.94 41.20
N SER A 2 -38.66 -21.82 40.46
CA SER A 2 -37.36 -21.19 40.17
C SER A 2 -36.86 -20.52 41.44
N THR A 3 -35.74 -20.97 41.97
CA THR A 3 -35.01 -20.29 43.03
C THR A 3 -34.53 -18.94 42.48
N ALA A 4 -34.90 -17.85 43.14
CA ALA A 4 -34.41 -16.52 42.76
C ALA A 4 -32.92 -16.43 43.08
N GLU A 5 -32.07 -16.70 42.09
CA GLU A 5 -30.63 -16.51 42.20
C GLU A 5 -30.31 -15.02 42.27
N SER A 6 -29.51 -14.64 43.27
CA SER A 6 -29.04 -13.27 43.47
C SER A 6 -27.55 -13.19 43.15
N TYR A 7 -27.14 -12.04 42.61
CA TYR A 7 -25.82 -11.79 42.09
C TYR A 7 -25.25 -10.50 42.67
N PHE A 8 -23.93 -10.44 42.80
CA PHE A 8 -23.17 -9.22 43.07
C PHE A 8 -22.57 -8.68 41.78
N VAL A 9 -22.41 -7.36 41.69
CA VAL A 9 -21.48 -6.76 40.74
C VAL A 9 -20.11 -6.72 41.40
N VAL A 10 -19.10 -7.23 40.70
CA VAL A 10 -17.71 -7.28 41.16
C VAL A 10 -16.80 -6.54 40.20
N VAL A 11 -15.69 -6.02 40.72
CA VAL A 11 -14.65 -5.33 39.95
C VAL A 11 -13.27 -5.88 40.29
N ASN A 12 -12.37 -5.96 39.31
CA ASN A 12 -10.98 -6.34 39.53
C ASN A 12 -10.03 -5.12 39.55
N HIS A 13 -8.73 -5.38 39.76
CA HIS A 13 -7.69 -4.33 39.80
C HIS A 13 -7.50 -3.58 38.47
N GLU A 14 -7.91 -4.15 37.34
CA GLU A 14 -7.89 -3.50 36.02
C GLU A 14 -9.17 -2.70 35.73
N GLU A 15 -10.06 -2.55 36.71
CA GLU A 15 -11.36 -1.88 36.61
C GLU A 15 -12.32 -2.56 35.62
N GLN A 16 -12.22 -3.89 35.48
CA GLN A 16 -13.15 -4.71 34.72
C GLN A 16 -14.29 -5.18 35.61
N TYR A 17 -15.52 -5.06 35.12
CA TYR A 17 -16.73 -5.41 35.86
C TYR A 17 -17.30 -6.76 35.42
N SER A 18 -17.86 -7.50 36.37
CA SER A 18 -18.60 -8.74 36.11
C SER A 18 -19.71 -8.93 37.13
N ILE A 19 -20.60 -9.90 36.87
CA ILE A 19 -21.54 -10.39 37.87
C ILE A 19 -20.98 -11.68 38.50
N TRP A 20 -21.23 -11.87 39.78
CA TRP A 20 -20.83 -13.06 40.54
C TRP A 20 -22.04 -13.60 41.32
N PRO A 21 -22.22 -14.93 41.48
CA PRO A 21 -23.26 -15.46 42.35
C PRO A 21 -23.13 -14.91 43.79
N ASN A 22 -24.19 -14.99 44.60
CA ASN A 22 -24.17 -14.58 46.01
C ASN A 22 -23.32 -15.51 46.89
N GLU A 23 -22.02 -15.50 46.64
CA GLU A 23 -20.95 -16.24 47.31
C GLU A 23 -19.65 -15.42 47.25
N GLN A 24 -18.59 -15.93 47.88
CA GLN A 24 -17.30 -15.24 47.94
C GLN A 24 -16.68 -15.13 46.53
N PRO A 25 -16.39 -13.93 46.00
CA PRO A 25 -15.71 -13.78 44.73
C PRO A 25 -14.24 -14.23 44.79
N PRO A 26 -13.61 -14.56 43.65
CA PRO A 26 -12.21 -14.96 43.60
C PRO A 26 -11.29 -13.86 44.12
N ALA A 27 -10.08 -14.25 44.54
CA ALA A 27 -9.06 -13.29 44.94
C ALA A 27 -8.79 -12.27 43.82
N GLY A 28 -8.64 -11.00 44.20
CA GLY A 28 -8.45 -9.89 43.25
C GLY A 28 -9.74 -9.29 42.69
N TRP A 29 -10.92 -9.81 43.09
CA TRP A 29 -12.23 -9.24 42.78
C TRP A 29 -12.89 -8.69 44.05
N SER A 30 -13.54 -7.53 43.94
CA SER A 30 -14.23 -6.84 45.04
C SER A 30 -15.69 -6.56 44.68
N VAL A 31 -16.61 -6.77 45.61
CA VAL A 31 -18.04 -6.46 45.43
C VAL A 31 -18.26 -4.95 45.45
N VAL A 32 -19.02 -4.44 44.49
CA VAL A 32 -19.35 -3.00 44.36
C VAL A 32 -20.86 -2.71 44.33
N ALA A 33 -21.72 -3.71 44.06
CA ALA A 33 -23.18 -3.60 44.16
C ALA A 33 -23.84 -4.97 44.36
N GLY A 34 -25.10 -4.99 44.81
CA GLY A 34 -25.89 -6.21 45.06
C GLY A 34 -26.00 -6.59 46.56
N PRO A 35 -26.60 -7.76 46.89
CA PRO A 35 -27.07 -8.77 45.95
C PRO A 35 -28.40 -8.37 45.28
N ASP A 36 -28.52 -8.58 43.97
CA ASP A 36 -29.73 -8.25 43.19
C ASP A 36 -29.99 -9.31 42.10
N THR A 37 -31.06 -9.16 41.33
CA THR A 37 -31.33 -9.92 40.11
C THR A 37 -30.19 -9.73 39.09
N LYS A 38 -29.99 -10.75 38.26
CA LYS A 38 -29.03 -10.69 37.14
C LYS A 38 -29.24 -9.45 36.25
N ALA A 39 -30.50 -9.11 35.95
CA ALA A 39 -30.83 -7.97 35.09
C ALA A 39 -30.44 -6.63 35.72
N ALA A 40 -30.73 -6.42 37.01
CA ALA A 40 -30.34 -5.21 37.72
C ALA A 40 -28.81 -5.07 37.84
N CYS A 41 -28.10 -6.19 38.08
CA CYS A 41 -26.65 -6.18 38.12
C CYS A 41 -26.02 -5.82 36.76
N LEU A 42 -26.56 -6.34 35.66
CA LEU A 42 -26.09 -6.00 34.30
C LEU A 42 -26.35 -4.53 33.97
N ALA A 43 -27.54 -4.00 34.27
CA ALA A 43 -27.85 -2.58 34.09
C ALA A 43 -26.88 -1.69 34.90
N ARG A 44 -26.54 -2.11 36.13
CA ARG A 44 -25.53 -1.40 36.94
C ARG A 44 -24.13 -1.46 36.32
N ILE A 45 -23.74 -2.56 35.69
CA ILE A 45 -22.45 -2.66 34.99
C ILE A 45 -22.42 -1.70 33.80
N GLU A 46 -23.50 -1.58 33.03
CA GLU A 46 -23.60 -0.62 31.92
C GLU A 46 -23.42 0.83 32.39
N GLU A 47 -23.95 1.18 33.57
CA GLU A 47 -23.75 2.50 34.18
C GLU A 47 -22.31 2.75 34.67
N LEU A 48 -21.67 1.72 35.24
CA LEU A 48 -20.34 1.84 35.86
C LEU A 48 -19.21 1.72 34.84
N TRP A 49 -19.33 0.84 33.84
CA TRP A 49 -18.26 0.48 32.92
C TRP A 49 -18.25 1.36 31.67
N THR A 50 -17.97 2.65 31.88
CA THR A 50 -18.01 3.68 30.81
C THR A 50 -16.76 3.67 29.91
N ASP A 51 -15.63 3.14 30.39
CA ASP A 51 -14.40 2.96 29.61
C ASP A 51 -13.92 1.52 29.75
N MET A 52 -14.01 0.76 28.65
CA MET A 52 -13.63 -0.65 28.62
C MET A 52 -12.12 -0.88 28.50
N ARG A 53 -11.32 0.18 28.38
CA ARG A 53 -9.86 0.05 28.33
C ARG A 53 -9.32 -0.36 29.71
N PRO A 54 -8.47 -1.40 29.79
CA PRO A 54 -7.82 -1.77 31.04
C PRO A 54 -7.13 -0.57 31.68
N ARG A 55 -7.18 -0.49 33.00
CA ARG A 55 -6.54 0.59 33.76
C ARG A 55 -5.07 0.79 33.38
N SER A 56 -4.33 -0.31 33.24
CA SER A 56 -2.93 -0.33 32.81
C SER A 56 -2.71 0.37 31.46
N LEU A 57 -3.60 0.15 30.49
CA LEU A 57 -3.53 0.81 29.18
C LEU A 57 -3.81 2.32 29.29
N ARG A 58 -4.78 2.73 30.12
CA ARG A 58 -5.07 4.15 30.35
C ARG A 58 -3.90 4.85 31.00
N GLU A 59 -3.28 4.23 31.99
CA GLU A 59 -2.06 4.74 32.64
C GLU A 59 -0.91 4.86 31.64
N PHE A 60 -0.72 3.87 30.77
CA PHE A 60 0.29 3.91 29.70
C PHE A 60 0.04 5.06 28.71
N MET A 61 -1.20 5.25 28.25
CA MET A 61 -1.56 6.33 27.32
C MET A 61 -1.44 7.72 27.97
N ALA A 62 -1.74 7.84 29.26
CA ALA A 62 -1.60 9.10 30.00
C ALA A 62 -0.13 9.43 30.32
N ALA A 63 0.71 8.39 30.48
CA ALA A 63 2.15 8.52 30.67
C ALA A 63 2.92 8.67 29.35
N ALA A 64 2.26 8.50 28.20
CA ALA A 64 2.90 8.75 26.91
C ALA A 64 3.37 10.21 26.87
N PRO A 65 4.64 10.47 26.48
CA PRO A 65 5.09 11.84 26.27
C PRO A 65 4.19 12.52 25.23
N GLU A 66 4.08 13.85 25.30
CA GLU A 66 3.38 14.63 24.28
C GLU A 66 3.79 14.13 22.89
N PRO A 67 2.82 14.01 21.95
CA PRO A 67 3.15 13.58 20.60
C PRO A 67 4.33 14.43 20.12
N ALA A 68 5.36 13.76 19.61
CA ALA A 68 6.49 14.44 19.02
C ALA A 68 5.97 15.54 18.08
N PRO A 69 6.61 16.71 18.03
CA PRO A 69 6.19 17.78 17.13
C PRO A 69 5.98 17.16 15.74
N GLU A 70 4.85 17.51 15.10
CA GLU A 70 4.51 17.00 13.77
C GLU A 70 5.77 17.05 12.89
N PRO A 71 6.13 15.95 12.20
CA PRO A 71 7.29 15.96 11.35
C PRO A 71 7.14 17.14 10.39
N GLU A 72 8.19 17.97 10.27
CA GLU A 72 8.20 19.04 9.28
C GLU A 72 7.78 18.44 7.93
N PRO A 73 6.94 19.15 7.13
CA PRO A 73 6.48 18.63 5.86
C PRO A 73 7.71 18.18 5.07
N GLU A 74 7.75 16.89 4.70
CA GLU A 74 8.87 16.35 3.94
C GLU A 74 9.11 17.26 2.72
N PRO A 75 10.39 17.52 2.36
CA PRO A 75 10.70 18.32 1.19
C PRO A 75 9.96 17.72 -0.01
N ASP A 76 9.36 18.59 -0.83
CA ASP A 76 8.62 18.18 -2.03
C ASP A 76 9.46 17.16 -2.81
N PRO A 77 9.01 15.89 -2.96
CA PRO A 77 9.78 14.84 -3.63
C PRO A 77 9.97 15.14 -5.13
N GLY A 78 9.36 16.22 -5.62
CA GLY A 78 9.36 16.61 -7.00
C GLY A 78 8.35 15.79 -7.81
N PRO A 79 8.37 15.90 -9.14
CA PRO A 79 7.45 15.18 -10.00
C PRO A 79 7.62 13.67 -9.85
N ASP A 80 6.49 12.95 -9.82
CA ASP A 80 6.45 11.49 -9.83
C ASP A 80 7.18 10.91 -11.05
N LEU A 81 7.49 9.61 -11.01
CA LEU A 81 8.24 8.94 -12.08
C LEU A 81 7.52 9.06 -13.43
N VAL A 82 6.21 8.87 -13.49
CA VAL A 82 5.43 9.00 -14.73
C VAL A 82 5.56 10.41 -15.31
N THR A 83 5.40 11.44 -14.48
CA THR A 83 5.57 12.85 -14.90
C THR A 83 6.97 13.09 -15.45
N ARG A 84 8.01 12.57 -14.80
CA ARG A 84 9.39 12.69 -15.29
C ARG A 84 9.60 11.97 -16.62
N LEU A 85 9.00 10.80 -16.80
CA LEU A 85 9.11 10.03 -18.04
C LEU A 85 8.23 10.57 -19.18
N CYS A 86 7.30 11.49 -18.89
CA CYS A 86 6.52 12.19 -19.91
C CYS A 86 7.30 13.28 -20.67
N VAL A 87 8.52 13.61 -20.24
CA VAL A 87 9.41 14.50 -20.97
C VAL A 87 10.27 13.69 -21.94
N GLU A 88 10.38 14.16 -23.17
CA GLU A 88 11.23 13.54 -24.19
C GLU A 88 12.69 13.50 -23.74
N GLN A 89 13.25 12.30 -23.70
CA GLN A 89 14.58 12.05 -23.17
C GLN A 89 15.23 10.84 -23.85
N ASP A 90 16.49 10.59 -23.51
CA ASP A 90 17.23 9.44 -24.02
C ASP A 90 16.57 8.13 -23.58
N VAL A 91 16.52 7.18 -24.50
CA VAL A 91 16.07 5.81 -24.26
C VAL A 91 17.02 4.84 -24.94
N GLU A 92 17.21 3.68 -24.34
CA GLU A 92 18.06 2.63 -24.87
C GLU A 92 17.21 1.37 -25.09
N LEU A 93 17.30 0.77 -26.26
CA LEU A 93 16.71 -0.54 -26.52
C LEU A 93 17.53 -1.61 -25.81
N GLU A 94 16.90 -2.26 -24.84
CA GLU A 94 17.50 -3.36 -24.10
C GLU A 94 17.00 -4.68 -24.70
N LEU A 95 17.92 -5.44 -25.28
CA LEU A 95 17.66 -6.80 -25.75
C LEU A 95 18.37 -7.75 -24.79
N PHE A 96 17.70 -8.82 -24.36
CA PHE A 96 18.31 -9.84 -23.48
C PHE A 96 19.43 -10.65 -24.16
N ALA A 97 19.61 -10.49 -25.47
CA ALA A 97 20.62 -11.16 -26.28
C ALA A 97 21.36 -10.15 -27.18
N GLU A 98 22.35 -10.61 -27.94
CA GLU A 98 23.12 -9.78 -28.87
C GLU A 98 22.20 -9.04 -29.86
N ARG A 99 22.45 -7.74 -30.04
CA ARG A 99 21.64 -6.85 -30.87
C ARG A 99 21.88 -7.14 -32.35
N SER A 100 21.04 -8.01 -32.92
CA SER A 100 20.99 -8.28 -34.35
C SER A 100 19.63 -7.89 -34.95
N PRO A 101 19.54 -7.59 -36.26
CA PRO A 101 18.28 -7.27 -36.91
C PRO A 101 17.21 -8.36 -36.75
N GLU A 102 17.62 -9.62 -36.78
CA GLU A 102 16.73 -10.77 -36.59
C GLU A 102 16.11 -10.78 -35.18
N ARG A 103 16.88 -10.43 -34.14
CA ARG A 103 16.38 -10.34 -32.77
C ARG A 103 15.43 -9.16 -32.57
N VAL A 104 15.72 -8.04 -33.22
CA VAL A 104 14.78 -6.90 -33.22
C VAL A 104 13.46 -7.31 -33.87
N ALA A 105 13.50 -8.00 -35.01
CA ALA A 105 12.30 -8.51 -35.68
C ALA A 105 11.54 -9.54 -34.82
N GLU A 106 12.25 -10.44 -34.13
CA GLU A 106 11.66 -11.39 -33.19
C GLU A 106 10.95 -10.65 -32.04
N ALA A 107 11.60 -9.68 -31.41
CA ALA A 107 11.01 -8.88 -30.33
C ALA A 107 9.76 -8.09 -30.78
N LEU A 108 9.81 -7.51 -31.99
CA LEU A 108 8.64 -6.85 -32.61
C LEU A 108 7.47 -7.84 -32.78
N SER A 109 7.73 -9.02 -33.34
CA SER A 109 6.70 -10.05 -33.52
C SER A 109 6.14 -10.57 -32.19
N GLY A 110 6.99 -10.66 -31.16
CA GLY A 110 6.63 -11.04 -29.80
C GLY A 110 5.75 -10.03 -29.07
N GLY A 111 5.66 -8.80 -29.58
CA GLY A 111 4.71 -7.79 -29.12
C GLY A 111 5.11 -7.09 -27.82
N THR A 112 6.31 -7.30 -27.30
CA THR A 112 6.84 -6.61 -26.12
C THR A 112 8.26 -6.15 -26.35
N MET A 113 8.54 -4.88 -26.09
CA MET A 113 9.86 -4.27 -26.23
C MET A 113 10.33 -3.72 -24.89
N HIS A 114 11.60 -3.98 -24.54
CA HIS A 114 12.19 -3.44 -23.32
C HIS A 114 12.98 -2.16 -23.63
N LEU A 115 12.54 -1.05 -23.04
CA LEU A 115 13.18 0.25 -23.18
C LEU A 115 13.73 0.70 -21.83
N ARG A 116 15.01 1.06 -21.81
CA ARG A 116 15.68 1.62 -20.63
C ARG A 116 15.71 3.13 -20.73
N PHE A 117 15.25 3.81 -19.68
CA PHE A 117 15.36 5.24 -19.49
C PHE A 117 16.56 5.50 -18.55
N PRO A 118 17.76 5.85 -19.08
CA PRO A 118 19.00 5.92 -18.31
C PRO A 118 19.04 7.12 -17.35
N ASN A 119 18.30 8.19 -17.65
CA ASN A 119 18.30 9.44 -16.88
C ASN A 119 17.41 9.40 -15.63
N THR A 120 17.01 8.21 -15.19
CA THR A 120 16.34 7.98 -13.91
C THR A 120 17.33 7.44 -12.87
N ARG A 121 16.92 7.44 -11.59
CA ARG A 121 17.77 6.98 -10.49
C ARG A 121 17.99 5.46 -10.59
N GLY A 122 19.14 5.06 -11.15
CA GLY A 122 19.50 3.66 -11.40
C GLY A 122 19.10 3.13 -12.79
N GLY A 123 18.47 3.96 -13.63
CA GLY A 123 17.89 3.55 -14.90
C GLY A 123 16.55 2.81 -14.73
N THR A 124 15.56 3.12 -15.56
CA THR A 124 14.23 2.51 -15.50
C THR A 124 14.01 1.66 -16.74
N LEU A 125 13.92 0.34 -16.56
CA LEU A 125 13.61 -0.59 -17.64
C LEU A 125 12.09 -0.83 -17.69
N LEU A 126 11.47 -0.51 -18.84
CA LEU A 126 10.04 -0.66 -19.06
C LEU A 126 9.77 -1.67 -20.16
N ALA A 127 8.85 -2.60 -19.90
CA ALA A 127 8.29 -3.50 -20.91
C ALA A 127 7.08 -2.81 -21.57
N VAL A 128 7.24 -2.41 -22.83
CA VAL A 128 6.19 -1.76 -23.63
C VAL A 128 5.47 -2.82 -24.44
N ALA A 129 4.16 -2.99 -24.23
CA ALA A 129 3.32 -3.83 -25.08
C ALA A 129 3.05 -3.09 -26.38
N LEU A 130 3.61 -3.58 -27.49
CA LEU A 130 3.57 -2.90 -28.78
C LEU A 130 2.16 -2.87 -29.36
N ASP A 131 1.82 -1.75 -30.01
CA ASP A 131 0.63 -1.69 -30.86
C ASP A 131 0.84 -2.40 -32.20
N ASP A 132 -0.24 -2.62 -32.95
CA ASP A 132 -0.18 -3.33 -34.23
C ASP A 132 0.68 -2.60 -35.28
N HIS A 133 0.77 -1.27 -35.22
CA HIS A 133 1.59 -0.49 -36.15
C HIS A 133 3.08 -0.77 -35.94
N SER A 134 3.54 -0.74 -34.69
CA SER A 134 4.92 -1.07 -34.32
C SER A 134 5.25 -2.53 -34.63
N ARG A 135 4.31 -3.46 -34.38
CA ARG A 135 4.52 -4.90 -34.63
C ARG A 135 4.64 -5.25 -36.12
N GLN A 136 3.92 -4.51 -36.98
CA GLN A 136 3.88 -4.76 -38.42
C GLN A 136 4.84 -3.85 -39.21
N GLN A 137 5.62 -3.01 -38.52
CA GLN A 137 6.56 -2.10 -39.17
C GLN A 137 7.69 -2.88 -39.87
N THR A 138 7.98 -2.50 -41.12
CA THR A 138 9.21 -2.89 -41.81
C THR A 138 10.35 -1.98 -41.34
N ILE A 139 11.48 -2.57 -40.93
CA ILE A 139 12.66 -1.81 -40.55
C ILE A 139 13.28 -1.20 -41.81
N GLU A 140 12.93 0.05 -42.11
CA GLU A 140 13.51 0.81 -43.21
C GLU A 140 14.79 1.52 -42.73
N GLY A 141 15.94 0.90 -42.99
CA GLY A 141 17.25 1.46 -42.65
C GLY A 141 17.69 1.18 -41.22
N ALA A 142 18.19 2.21 -40.53
CA ALA A 142 18.84 2.08 -39.21
C ALA A 142 17.97 2.60 -38.05
N THR A 143 16.69 2.92 -38.28
CA THR A 143 15.80 3.52 -37.26
C THR A 143 14.60 2.63 -37.00
N LEU A 144 14.27 2.44 -35.72
CA LEU A 144 13.14 1.70 -35.21
C LEU A 144 12.20 2.66 -34.48
N ARG A 145 10.90 2.57 -34.74
CA ARG A 145 9.89 3.28 -33.94
C ARG A 145 9.20 2.25 -33.06
N VAL A 146 9.03 2.61 -31.80
CA VAL A 146 8.40 1.78 -30.77
C VAL A 146 7.24 2.60 -30.22
N SER A 147 6.03 2.12 -30.44
CA SER A 147 4.80 2.65 -29.88
C SER A 147 3.98 1.53 -29.26
N GLY A 148 3.40 1.80 -28.11
CA GLY A 148 2.67 0.80 -27.36
C GLY A 148 2.18 1.31 -26.01
N THR A 149 1.64 0.42 -25.20
CA THR A 149 1.10 0.75 -23.89
C THR A 149 1.80 -0.03 -22.78
N LEU A 150 1.77 0.53 -21.57
CA LEU A 150 2.22 -0.12 -20.34
C LEU A 150 1.50 0.50 -19.14
N GLU A 151 1.64 -0.13 -17.98
CA GLU A 151 1.21 0.43 -16.70
C GLU A 151 2.45 0.72 -15.85
N LEU A 152 2.58 1.96 -15.38
CA LEU A 152 3.68 2.38 -14.51
C LEU A 152 3.10 3.09 -13.29
N ASP A 153 3.46 2.63 -12.09
CA ASP A 153 2.93 3.14 -10.83
C ASP A 153 1.39 3.21 -10.83
N PHE A 154 0.73 2.18 -11.38
CA PHE A 154 -0.73 2.07 -11.56
C PHE A 154 -1.36 3.09 -12.52
N VAL A 155 -0.54 3.79 -13.31
CA VAL A 155 -1.00 4.73 -14.35
C VAL A 155 -0.83 4.10 -15.72
N ALA A 156 -1.94 4.00 -16.46
CA ALA A 156 -1.91 3.59 -17.86
C ALA A 156 -1.16 4.64 -18.69
N CYS A 157 -0.14 4.20 -19.42
CA CYS A 157 0.71 5.06 -20.23
C CYS A 157 0.84 4.51 -21.65
N ALA A 158 0.83 5.40 -22.64
CA ALA A 158 1.39 5.12 -23.95
C ALA A 158 2.88 5.47 -23.95
N CYS A 159 3.70 4.65 -24.59
CA CYS A 159 5.10 4.95 -24.85
C CYS A 159 5.29 5.21 -26.33
N GLU A 160 6.03 6.25 -26.67
CA GLU A 160 6.47 6.55 -28.03
C GLU A 160 7.98 6.80 -28.01
N ALA A 161 8.74 6.02 -28.78
CA ALA A 161 10.18 6.11 -28.85
C ALA A 161 10.69 5.89 -30.29
N THR A 162 11.76 6.60 -30.64
CA THR A 162 12.50 6.42 -31.89
C THR A 162 13.94 6.06 -31.56
N ILE A 163 14.39 4.91 -32.05
CA ILE A 163 15.64 4.26 -31.65
C ILE A 163 16.48 4.02 -32.88
N SER A 164 17.77 4.36 -32.81
CA SER A 164 18.76 3.98 -33.80
C SER A 164 19.24 2.55 -33.50
N LEU A 165 19.21 1.67 -34.49
CA LEU A 165 19.55 0.24 -34.33
C LEU A 165 21.05 -0.04 -34.13
N PRO A 166 21.99 0.67 -34.78
CA PRO A 166 23.43 0.43 -34.61
C PRO A 166 23.93 0.60 -33.16
N ASP A 167 23.49 1.65 -32.48
CA ASP A 167 23.85 2.01 -31.11
C ASP A 167 22.79 1.56 -30.09
N GLY A 168 21.55 1.35 -30.53
CA GLY A 168 20.39 1.04 -29.70
C GLY A 168 19.92 2.24 -28.86
N GLY A 169 20.50 3.42 -29.09
CA GLY A 169 20.13 4.66 -28.43
C GLY A 169 19.04 5.38 -29.20
N GLY A 170 18.22 6.15 -28.51
CA GLY A 170 17.08 6.83 -29.09
C GLY A 170 16.53 7.92 -28.22
N ARG A 171 15.44 8.53 -28.66
CA ARG A 171 14.63 9.43 -27.83
C ARG A 171 13.22 8.92 -27.70
N GLY A 172 12.66 9.04 -26.51
CA GLY A 172 11.32 8.60 -26.21
C GLY A 172 10.71 9.30 -25.00
N ALA A 173 9.39 9.18 -24.89
CA ALA A 173 8.60 9.70 -23.79
C ALA A 173 7.42 8.78 -23.50
N LEU A 174 6.86 8.92 -22.31
CA LEU A 174 5.54 8.40 -21.96
C LEU A 174 4.47 9.46 -22.15
N ARG A 175 3.23 9.03 -22.32
CA ARG A 175 2.04 9.86 -22.27
C ARG A 175 1.00 9.15 -21.41
N ARG A 176 0.44 9.85 -20.42
CA ARG A 176 -0.68 9.32 -19.62
C ARG A 176 -1.90 9.10 -20.52
N LEU A 177 -2.61 8.00 -20.30
CA LEU A 177 -3.86 7.64 -20.99
C LEU A 177 -5.09 8.03 -20.16
#